data_AF-A0A0K0EGX3-F1
#
_entry.id   AF-A0A0K0EGX3-F1
#
_cell.length_a   1.000
_cell.length_b   1.000
_cell.length_c   1.000
_cell.angle_alpha   90.00
_cell.angle_beta   90.00
_cell.angle_gamma   90.00
#
_symmetry.space_group_name_H-M   'P 1'
#
loop_
_entity.id
_entity.type
_entity.pdbx_description
1 polymer ?
#
loop_
_entity_poly.entity_id
_entity_poly.type
_entity_poly.pdbx_seq_one_letter_code
_entity_poly.pdbx_strand_id
1 'polypeptide(L)'
;MAIGYTRKALHIYECILSQYPNDLMAIKLSQQLYFFTGQPFSMLSSINRIIPKWSKDNIMYSYLLGMQAFGYEECGDYKKAENISKEALSLRKEDSWATHALSHVFEMTNQYEKGIDNLIETSCYWKPCWILECHNFWHLALFYINTGKFEEAMTVYDQNIKPCLLKNNSILDACDASGLLQRLEFNNIDVGQKRWDDLTSFILPYTKGNMYPFNYPLMSIALAHSSNPKHLRNFVDLDINFAPICGETAFCVKEISIPIVQGIDEFFKNNYVKCFDYLYPLRYNIINIGGSNAQRDIFSQFMINAGKNSEISSYKEKAKIIVEERKLFNNIKK
;
A
#
# COMPACT_ATOMS: atom_id res chain seq x y z
N MET A 1 -11.49 -12.94 -16.44
CA MET A 1 -11.48 -12.34 -15.08
C MET A 1 -11.02 -13.43 -14.11
N ALA A 2 -10.07 -13.15 -13.21
CA ALA A 2 -9.56 -14.16 -12.28
C ALA A 2 -10.65 -14.55 -11.25
N ILE A 3 -10.77 -15.86 -10.94
CA ILE A 3 -11.84 -16.41 -10.08
C ILE A 3 -11.48 -16.30 -8.57
N GLY A 4 -10.30 -15.77 -8.24
CA GLY A 4 -9.95 -15.43 -6.86
C GLY A 4 -9.46 -16.58 -5.97
N TYR A 5 -9.12 -17.75 -6.55
CA TYR A 5 -8.54 -18.91 -5.84
C TYR A 5 -7.04 -18.76 -5.56
N THR A 6 -6.66 -17.77 -4.76
CA THR A 6 -5.25 -17.38 -4.56
C THR A 6 -4.42 -18.49 -3.91
N ARG A 7 -4.99 -19.26 -2.98
CA ARG A 7 -4.27 -20.38 -2.33
C ARG A 7 -3.91 -21.50 -3.29
N LYS A 8 -4.81 -21.84 -4.23
CA LYS A 8 -4.54 -22.84 -5.26
C LYS A 8 -3.42 -22.38 -6.21
N ALA A 9 -3.45 -21.12 -6.62
CA ALA A 9 -2.40 -20.54 -7.44
C ALA A 9 -1.04 -20.54 -6.71
N LEU A 10 -1.01 -20.10 -5.45
CA LEU A 10 0.19 -20.15 -4.60
C LEU A 10 0.72 -21.58 -4.47
N HIS A 11 -0.13 -22.57 -4.21
CA HIS A 11 0.29 -23.97 -4.15
C HIS A 11 0.99 -24.43 -5.44
N ILE A 12 0.45 -24.07 -6.61
CA ILE A 12 1.05 -24.40 -7.90
C ILE A 12 2.42 -23.73 -8.05
N TYR A 13 2.54 -22.43 -7.77
CA TYR A 13 3.83 -21.73 -7.85
C TYR A 13 4.85 -22.30 -6.89
N GLU A 14 4.45 -22.66 -5.67
CA GLU A 14 5.33 -23.31 -4.69
C GLU A 14 5.80 -24.69 -5.15
N CYS A 15 4.93 -25.48 -5.79
CA CYS A 15 5.31 -26.74 -6.42
C CYS A 15 6.31 -26.51 -7.55
N ILE A 16 6.10 -25.51 -8.41
CA ILE A 16 7.06 -25.13 -9.46
C ILE A 16 8.42 -24.77 -8.84
N LEU A 17 8.45 -23.90 -7.83
CA LEU A 17 9.68 -23.46 -7.17
C LEU A 17 10.42 -24.58 -6.42
N SER A 18 9.71 -25.64 -6.03
CA SER A 18 10.35 -26.82 -5.44
C SER A 18 11.17 -27.61 -6.46
N GLN A 19 10.72 -27.67 -7.72
CA GLN A 19 11.38 -28.38 -8.82
C GLN A 19 12.36 -27.46 -9.59
N TYR A 20 11.98 -26.20 -9.77
CA TYR A 20 12.69 -25.18 -10.55
C TYR A 20 12.95 -23.95 -9.67
N PRO A 21 13.89 -24.02 -8.72
CA PRO A 21 14.16 -22.92 -7.79
C PRO A 21 14.64 -21.65 -8.49
N ASN A 22 15.13 -21.77 -9.74
CA ASN A 22 15.63 -20.65 -10.55
C ASN A 22 14.55 -20.02 -11.46
N ASP A 23 13.28 -20.39 -11.29
CA ASP A 23 12.19 -19.78 -12.05
C ASP A 23 11.81 -18.41 -11.46
N LEU A 24 12.31 -17.34 -12.11
CA LEU A 24 12.08 -15.96 -11.68
C LEU A 24 10.59 -15.55 -11.77
N MET A 25 9.86 -16.10 -12.73
CA MET A 25 8.46 -15.74 -12.93
C MET A 25 7.60 -16.37 -11.84
N ALA A 26 7.84 -17.64 -11.51
CA ALA A 26 7.15 -18.34 -10.45
C ALA A 26 7.34 -17.64 -9.09
N ILE A 27 8.57 -17.23 -8.75
CA ILE A 27 8.83 -16.51 -7.49
C ILE A 27 8.23 -15.10 -7.50
N LYS A 28 8.26 -14.38 -8.64
CA LYS A 28 7.67 -13.04 -8.69
C LYS A 28 6.15 -13.09 -8.52
N LEU A 29 5.49 -14.04 -9.17
CA LEU A 29 4.04 -14.22 -9.07
C LEU A 29 3.62 -14.73 -7.69
N SER A 30 4.37 -15.66 -7.09
CA SER A 30 4.09 -16.10 -5.71
C SER A 30 4.30 -14.96 -4.71
N GLN A 31 5.38 -14.17 -4.85
CA GLN A 31 5.62 -12.98 -4.04
C GLN A 31 4.45 -12.00 -4.12
N GLN A 32 4.00 -11.65 -5.33
CA GLN A 32 2.85 -10.74 -5.51
C GLN A 32 1.57 -11.29 -4.88
N LEU A 33 1.29 -12.58 -5.04
CA LEU A 33 0.10 -13.18 -4.45
C LEU A 33 0.17 -13.22 -2.92
N TYR A 34 1.34 -13.52 -2.33
CA TYR A 34 1.51 -13.44 -0.88
C TYR A 34 1.32 -12.01 -0.36
N PHE A 35 1.86 -11.02 -1.06
CA PHE A 35 1.66 -9.60 -0.74
C PHE A 35 0.18 -9.20 -0.80
N PHE A 36 -0.51 -9.51 -1.92
CA PHE A 36 -1.93 -9.20 -2.09
C PHE A 36 -2.86 -9.96 -1.14
N THR A 37 -2.38 -10.99 -0.47
CA THR A 37 -3.18 -11.76 0.50
C THR A 37 -2.68 -11.62 1.94
N GLY A 38 -1.77 -10.68 2.21
CA GLY A 38 -1.37 -10.35 3.57
C GLY A 38 -0.49 -11.40 4.25
N GLN A 39 0.38 -12.08 3.51
CA GLN A 39 1.18 -13.20 4.02
C GLN A 39 2.69 -12.90 3.96
N PRO A 40 3.19 -11.90 4.73
CA PRO A 40 4.60 -11.47 4.64
C PRO A 40 5.57 -12.57 5.07
N PHE A 41 5.25 -13.35 6.10
CA PHE A 41 6.08 -14.48 6.53
C PHE A 41 6.21 -15.56 5.45
N SER A 42 5.11 -15.92 4.80
CA SER A 42 5.11 -16.91 3.70
C SER A 42 5.86 -16.37 2.48
N MET A 43 5.67 -15.09 2.16
CA MET A 43 6.42 -14.39 1.10
C MET A 43 7.93 -14.49 1.34
N LEU A 44 8.39 -14.09 2.53
CA LEU A 44 9.80 -14.12 2.91
C LEU A 44 10.34 -15.56 2.95
N SER A 45 9.58 -16.50 3.49
CA SER A 45 9.98 -17.92 3.55
C SER A 45 10.17 -18.53 2.17
N SER A 46 9.28 -18.22 1.22
CA SER A 46 9.38 -18.73 -0.17
C SER A 46 10.67 -18.25 -0.84
N ILE A 47 11.00 -16.96 -0.70
CA ILE A 47 12.21 -16.35 -1.25
C ILE A 47 13.48 -16.92 -0.58
N ASN A 48 13.50 -16.98 0.76
CA ASN A 48 14.65 -17.49 1.52
C ASN A 48 14.98 -18.95 1.21
N ARG A 49 13.97 -19.76 0.87
CA ARG A 49 14.17 -21.17 0.51
C ARG A 49 14.89 -21.32 -0.83
N ILE A 50 14.70 -20.40 -1.77
CA ILE A 50 15.28 -20.52 -3.12
C ILE A 50 16.60 -19.78 -3.27
N ILE A 51 16.82 -18.64 -2.59
CA ILE A 51 18.02 -17.80 -2.75
C ILE A 51 19.35 -18.57 -2.68
N PRO A 52 19.56 -19.50 -1.72
CA PRO A 52 20.80 -20.27 -1.65
C PRO A 52 21.07 -21.17 -2.86
N LYS A 53 20.07 -21.40 -3.72
CA LYS A 53 20.14 -22.23 -4.93
C LYS A 53 20.46 -21.42 -6.19
N TRP A 54 20.48 -20.09 -6.09
CA TRP A 54 20.85 -19.19 -7.17
C TRP A 54 22.34 -18.86 -7.14
N SER A 55 22.97 -18.79 -8.32
CA SER A 55 24.31 -18.23 -8.44
C SER A 55 24.26 -16.71 -8.23
N LYS A 56 25.22 -16.19 -7.47
CA LYS A 56 25.42 -14.74 -7.29
C LYS A 56 25.82 -14.02 -8.57
N ASP A 57 26.42 -14.75 -9.52
CA ASP A 57 26.82 -14.21 -10.83
C ASP A 57 25.62 -14.10 -11.80
N ASN A 58 24.43 -14.58 -11.40
CA ASN A 58 23.24 -14.44 -12.22
C ASN A 58 22.82 -12.96 -12.28
N ILE A 59 22.60 -12.45 -13.49
CA ILE A 59 22.19 -11.06 -13.73
C ILE A 59 20.88 -10.67 -13.01
N MET A 60 20.03 -11.65 -12.69
CA MET A 60 18.76 -11.46 -11.99
C MET A 60 18.87 -11.58 -10.47
N TYR A 61 20.06 -11.87 -9.93
CA TYR A 61 20.26 -12.11 -8.50
C TYR A 61 19.93 -10.87 -7.65
N SER A 62 20.26 -9.67 -8.13
CA SER A 62 19.89 -8.40 -7.48
C SER A 62 18.39 -8.32 -7.20
N TYR A 63 17.54 -8.62 -8.19
CA TYR A 63 16.08 -8.57 -8.03
C TYR A 63 15.54 -9.57 -7.00
N LEU A 64 16.19 -10.72 -6.83
CA LEU A 64 15.85 -11.66 -5.75
C LEU A 64 16.20 -11.10 -4.37
N LEU A 65 17.36 -10.45 -4.25
CA LEU A 65 17.74 -9.73 -3.03
C LEU A 65 16.75 -8.59 -2.76
N GLY A 66 16.32 -7.84 -3.79
CA GLY A 66 15.26 -6.84 -3.65
C GLY A 66 13.96 -7.44 -3.10
N MET A 67 13.50 -8.57 -3.64
CA MET A 67 12.31 -9.26 -3.12
C MET A 67 12.51 -9.72 -1.68
N GLN A 68 13.69 -10.25 -1.34
CA GLN A 68 14.04 -10.69 0.01
C GLN A 68 14.08 -9.53 1.00
N ALA A 69 14.68 -8.41 0.63
CA ALA A 69 14.74 -7.20 1.44
C ALA A 69 13.32 -6.70 1.77
N PHE A 70 12.45 -6.62 0.77
CA PHE A 70 11.04 -6.27 0.99
C PHE A 70 10.34 -7.26 1.91
N GLY A 71 10.61 -8.56 1.77
CA GLY A 71 10.07 -9.58 2.68
C GLY A 71 10.53 -9.43 4.12
N TYR A 72 11.80 -9.06 4.36
CA TYR A 72 12.30 -8.78 5.71
C TYR A 72 11.68 -7.50 6.28
N GLU A 73 11.53 -6.47 5.46
CA GLU A 73 10.90 -5.21 5.86
C GLU A 73 9.44 -5.41 6.27
N GLU A 74 8.63 -6.08 5.46
CA GLU A 74 7.23 -6.35 5.80
C GLU A 74 7.09 -7.28 7.03
N CYS A 75 8.14 -8.04 7.37
CA CYS A 75 8.22 -8.84 8.61
C CYS A 75 8.78 -8.06 9.82
N GLY A 76 9.19 -6.79 9.64
CA GLY A 76 9.72 -5.94 10.71
C GLY A 76 11.22 -6.06 11.01
N ASP A 77 12.00 -6.79 10.20
CA ASP A 77 13.47 -6.86 10.33
C ASP A 77 14.13 -5.81 9.43
N TYR A 78 13.97 -4.54 9.82
CA TYR A 78 14.40 -3.38 9.03
C TYR A 78 15.91 -3.33 8.82
N LYS A 79 16.70 -3.74 9.82
CA LYS A 79 18.17 -3.75 9.72
C LYS A 79 18.64 -4.74 8.65
N LYS A 80 18.05 -5.93 8.61
CA LYS A 80 18.39 -6.92 7.60
C LYS A 80 17.89 -6.50 6.21
N ALA A 81 16.69 -5.95 6.14
CA ALA A 81 16.15 -5.39 4.90
C ALA A 81 17.05 -4.28 4.31
N GLU A 82 17.56 -3.37 5.14
CA GLU A 82 18.46 -2.29 4.72
C GLU A 82 19.75 -2.85 4.11
N ASN A 83 20.39 -3.78 4.80
CA ASN A 83 21.64 -4.39 4.35
C ASN A 83 21.46 -5.13 3.02
N ILE A 84 20.40 -5.92 2.89
CA ILE A 84 20.13 -6.68 1.66
C ILE A 84 19.75 -5.73 0.51
N SER A 85 19.00 -4.66 0.77
CA SER A 85 18.69 -3.65 -0.26
C SER A 85 19.96 -2.99 -0.78
N LYS A 86 20.88 -2.62 0.12
CA LYS A 86 22.19 -2.05 -0.24
C LYS A 86 23.05 -3.04 -1.01
N GLU A 87 23.04 -4.32 -0.64
CA GLU A 87 23.71 -5.38 -1.40
C GLU A 87 23.14 -5.48 -2.83
N ALA A 88 21.80 -5.55 -2.97
CA ALA A 88 21.14 -5.59 -4.28
C ALA A 88 21.52 -4.40 -5.16
N LEU A 89 21.47 -3.18 -4.60
CA LEU A 89 21.81 -1.94 -5.31
C LEU A 89 23.30 -1.84 -5.65
N SER A 90 24.19 -2.46 -4.87
CA SER A 90 25.61 -2.56 -5.19
C SER A 90 25.89 -3.46 -6.39
N LEU A 91 25.05 -4.50 -6.59
CA LEU A 91 25.11 -5.37 -7.76
C LEU A 91 24.45 -4.72 -8.98
N ARG A 92 23.36 -3.97 -8.78
CA ARG A 92 22.61 -3.31 -9.84
C ARG A 92 21.87 -2.08 -9.30
N LYS A 93 22.32 -0.89 -9.67
CA LYS A 93 21.71 0.38 -9.24
C LYS A 93 20.30 0.58 -9.77
N GLU A 94 20.00 0.01 -10.95
CA GLU A 94 18.71 0.07 -11.63
C GLU A 94 17.65 -0.86 -11.00
N ASP A 95 18.00 -1.61 -9.94
CA ASP A 95 17.02 -2.41 -9.21
C ASP A 95 16.06 -1.50 -8.43
N SER A 96 14.97 -1.15 -9.11
CA SER A 96 13.91 -0.30 -8.56
C SER A 96 13.17 -0.99 -7.41
N TRP A 97 13.18 -2.33 -7.36
CA TRP A 97 12.54 -3.09 -6.28
C TRP A 97 13.38 -3.04 -5.01
N ALA A 98 14.71 -3.09 -5.12
CA ALA A 98 15.61 -2.86 -3.99
C ALA A 98 15.54 -1.40 -3.50
N THR A 99 15.44 -0.42 -4.41
CA THR A 99 15.20 0.98 -4.05
C THR A 99 13.88 1.12 -3.27
N HIS A 100 12.81 0.50 -3.76
CA HIS A 100 11.52 0.48 -3.11
C HIS A 100 11.57 -0.13 -1.70
N ALA A 101 12.21 -1.29 -1.54
CA ALA A 101 12.41 -1.93 -0.23
C ALA A 101 13.20 -1.03 0.74
N LEU A 102 14.21 -0.31 0.24
CA LEU A 102 14.98 0.64 1.03
C LEU A 102 14.14 1.87 1.45
N SER A 103 13.29 2.39 0.56
CA SER A 103 12.34 3.46 0.89
C SER A 103 11.40 3.03 2.02
N HIS A 104 10.88 1.82 1.95
CA HIS A 104 10.10 1.22 3.03
C HIS A 104 10.85 1.19 4.37
N VAL A 105 12.11 0.74 4.37
CA VAL A 105 12.95 0.77 5.57
C VAL A 105 13.06 2.19 6.13
N PHE A 106 13.29 3.20 5.29
CA PHE A 106 13.38 4.59 5.76
C PHE A 106 12.06 5.11 6.33
N GLU A 107 10.93 4.78 5.71
CA GLU A 107 9.60 5.11 6.23
C GLU A 107 9.39 4.50 7.62
N MET A 108 9.63 3.18 7.73
CA MET A 108 9.32 2.43 8.94
C MET A 108 10.27 2.72 10.11
N THR A 109 11.48 3.21 9.82
CA THR A 109 12.47 3.59 10.83
C THR A 109 12.52 5.10 11.10
N ASN A 110 11.58 5.87 10.55
CA ASN A 110 11.50 7.33 10.64
C ASN A 110 12.79 8.05 10.15
N GLN A 111 13.49 7.48 9.17
CA GLN A 111 14.70 8.04 8.55
C GLN A 111 14.35 8.85 7.29
N TYR A 112 13.34 9.72 7.39
CA TYR A 112 12.72 10.39 6.25
C TYR A 112 13.68 11.24 5.41
N GLU A 113 14.53 12.06 6.06
CA GLU A 113 15.51 12.90 5.34
C GLU A 113 16.50 12.05 4.53
N LYS A 114 16.97 10.93 5.07
CA LYS A 114 17.80 9.98 4.31
C LYS A 114 17.05 9.38 3.13
N GLY A 115 15.76 9.09 3.31
CA GLY A 115 14.90 8.59 2.24
C GLY A 115 14.70 9.61 1.11
N ILE A 116 14.53 10.89 1.45
CA ILE A 116 14.46 12.00 0.49
C ILE A 116 15.75 12.08 -0.31
N ASP A 117 16.90 12.20 0.37
CA ASP A 117 18.21 12.30 -0.28
C ASP A 117 18.44 11.11 -1.22
N ASN A 118 18.23 9.89 -0.72
CA ASN A 118 18.42 8.67 -1.49
C ASN A 118 17.54 8.62 -2.75
N LEU A 119 16.24 8.92 -2.63
CA LEU A 119 15.33 8.86 -3.78
C LEU A 119 15.63 9.93 -4.82
N ILE A 120 16.03 11.14 -4.41
CA ILE A 120 16.40 12.22 -5.32
C ILE A 120 17.70 11.87 -6.06
N GLU A 121 18.75 11.52 -5.33
CA GLU A 121 20.09 11.25 -5.87
C GLU A 121 20.09 10.06 -6.84
N THR A 122 19.31 9.03 -6.54
CA THR A 122 19.26 7.79 -7.35
C THR A 122 18.16 7.80 -8.42
N SER A 123 17.45 8.91 -8.60
CA SER A 123 16.25 8.95 -9.44
C SER A 123 16.45 8.53 -10.89
N CYS A 124 17.63 8.77 -11.47
CA CYS A 124 17.95 8.32 -12.81
C CYS A 124 17.94 6.78 -12.97
N TYR A 125 18.17 6.03 -11.90
CA TYR A 125 18.24 4.57 -11.93
C TYR A 125 16.87 3.89 -11.80
N TRP A 126 15.96 4.43 -10.98
CA TRP A 126 14.68 3.78 -10.68
C TRP A 126 13.49 4.32 -11.51
N LYS A 127 13.56 5.56 -12.02
CA LYS A 127 12.50 6.13 -12.87
C LYS A 127 12.14 5.28 -14.11
N PRO A 128 13.08 4.58 -14.78
CA PRO A 128 12.74 3.76 -15.94
C PRO A 128 11.81 2.57 -15.63
N CYS A 129 11.70 2.12 -14.38
CA CYS A 129 10.83 1.01 -14.01
C CYS A 129 9.38 1.48 -13.87
N TRP A 130 8.60 1.36 -14.94
CA TRP A 130 7.21 1.85 -14.98
C TRP A 130 6.33 1.34 -13.82
N ILE A 131 6.55 0.12 -13.32
CA ILE A 131 5.77 -0.49 -12.23
C ILE A 131 5.99 0.21 -10.89
N LEU A 132 7.21 0.73 -10.66
CA LEU A 132 7.61 1.29 -9.36
C LEU A 132 7.93 2.79 -9.42
N GLU A 133 7.98 3.39 -10.60
CA GLU A 133 8.22 4.82 -10.79
C GLU A 133 7.24 5.64 -9.94
N CYS A 134 5.93 5.44 -10.13
CA CYS A 134 4.90 6.16 -9.39
C CYS A 134 4.98 5.91 -7.89
N HIS A 135 5.21 4.65 -7.50
CA HIS A 135 5.22 4.24 -6.11
C HIS A 135 6.44 4.77 -5.33
N ASN A 136 7.61 4.85 -5.98
CA ASN A 136 8.79 5.49 -5.38
C ASN A 136 8.59 7.01 -5.22
N PHE A 137 7.91 7.67 -6.16
CA PHE A 137 7.50 9.07 -5.95
C PHE A 137 6.47 9.21 -4.83
N TRP A 138 5.58 8.25 -4.65
CA TRP A 138 4.65 8.23 -3.53
C TRP A 138 5.38 8.15 -2.18
N HIS A 139 6.40 7.30 -2.05
CA HIS A 139 7.28 7.29 -0.86
C HIS A 139 7.98 8.63 -0.64
N LEU A 140 8.52 9.25 -1.71
CA LEU A 140 9.14 10.57 -1.61
C LEU A 140 8.15 11.62 -1.06
N ALA A 141 6.90 11.61 -1.53
CA ALA A 141 5.86 12.50 -1.03
C ALA A 141 5.49 12.20 0.44
N LEU A 142 5.47 10.93 0.84
CA LEU A 142 5.27 10.57 2.26
C LEU A 142 6.40 11.10 3.15
N PHE A 143 7.66 11.00 2.73
CA PHE A 143 8.77 11.55 3.50
C PHE A 143 8.65 13.07 3.67
N TYR A 144 8.19 13.77 2.64
CA TYR A 144 7.90 15.20 2.72
C TYR A 144 6.76 15.51 3.71
N ILE A 145 5.65 14.74 3.69
CA ILE A 145 4.57 14.89 4.68
C ILE A 145 5.10 14.66 6.10
N ASN A 146 5.87 13.59 6.33
CA ASN A 146 6.39 13.23 7.64
C ASN A 146 7.46 14.20 8.18
N THR A 147 8.05 15.03 7.31
CA THR A 147 8.99 16.10 7.67
C THR A 147 8.35 17.50 7.71
N GLY A 148 7.04 17.60 7.47
CA GLY A 148 6.29 18.86 7.45
C GLY A 148 6.48 19.70 6.19
N LYS A 149 7.13 19.15 5.16
CA LYS A 149 7.40 19.76 3.85
C LYS A 149 6.21 19.54 2.91
N PHE A 150 5.03 20.07 3.28
CA PHE A 150 3.77 19.73 2.61
C PHE A 150 3.68 20.26 1.17
N GLU A 151 4.25 21.44 0.89
CA GLU A 151 4.29 22.02 -0.46
C GLU A 151 5.13 21.16 -1.42
N GLU A 152 6.22 20.60 -0.93
CA GLU A 152 7.07 19.66 -1.68
C GLU A 152 6.32 18.36 -1.97
N ALA A 153 5.57 17.82 -1.01
CA ALA A 153 4.71 16.66 -1.24
C ALA A 153 3.64 16.93 -2.33
N MET A 154 3.01 18.11 -2.30
CA MET A 154 2.08 18.54 -3.34
C MET A 154 2.75 18.70 -4.71
N THR A 155 3.96 19.25 -4.73
CA THR A 155 4.76 19.39 -5.95
C THR A 155 5.08 18.02 -6.56
N VAL A 156 5.48 17.04 -5.74
CA VAL A 156 5.71 15.65 -6.20
C VAL A 156 4.43 15.03 -6.74
N TYR A 157 3.28 15.27 -6.11
CA TYR A 157 1.99 14.80 -6.62
C TYR A 157 1.74 15.33 -8.04
N ASP A 158 1.83 16.64 -8.24
CA ASP A 158 1.47 17.29 -9.51
C ASP A 158 2.46 17.01 -10.64
N GLN A 159 3.76 17.02 -10.32
CA GLN A 159 4.82 16.94 -11.33
C GLN A 159 5.24 15.50 -11.62
N ASN A 160 4.97 14.55 -10.72
CA ASN A 160 5.46 13.18 -10.85
C ASN A 160 4.33 12.15 -10.76
N ILE A 161 3.61 12.07 -9.63
CA ILE A 161 2.63 10.99 -9.38
C ILE A 161 1.49 11.07 -10.40
N LYS A 162 0.86 12.23 -10.57
CA LYS A 162 -0.26 12.38 -11.50
C LYS A 162 0.14 12.11 -12.96
N PRO A 163 1.23 12.66 -13.51
CA PRO A 163 1.70 12.29 -14.85
C PRO A 163 2.02 10.79 -14.98
N CYS A 164 2.65 10.18 -13.97
CA CYS A 164 2.99 8.76 -13.97
C CYS A 164 1.72 7.89 -13.98
N LEU A 165 0.75 8.20 -13.13
CA LEU A 165 -0.57 7.56 -13.08
C LEU A 165 -1.27 7.58 -14.44
N LEU A 166 -1.31 8.73 -15.11
CA LEU A 166 -1.96 8.88 -16.41
C LEU A 166 -1.22 8.12 -17.51
N LYS A 167 0.12 8.15 -17.48
CA LYS A 167 0.99 7.41 -18.40
C LYS A 167 0.84 5.89 -18.24
N ASN A 168 0.83 5.40 -17.01
CA ASN A 168 0.77 3.98 -16.68
C ASN A 168 -0.64 3.39 -16.78
N ASN A 169 -1.68 4.24 -16.69
CA ASN A 169 -3.08 3.83 -16.61
C ASN A 169 -3.32 2.76 -15.52
N SER A 170 -2.76 3.00 -14.34
CA SER A 170 -2.70 2.06 -13.22
C SER A 170 -3.67 2.46 -12.11
N ILE A 171 -4.60 1.55 -11.76
CA ILE A 171 -5.48 1.74 -10.60
C ILE A 171 -4.73 1.70 -9.27
N LEU A 172 -3.58 1.02 -9.21
CA LEU A 172 -2.75 1.00 -8.01
C LEU A 172 -2.15 2.38 -7.74
N ASP A 173 -1.65 3.04 -8.78
CA ASP A 173 -1.10 4.41 -8.71
C ASP A 173 -2.19 5.39 -8.27
N ALA A 174 -3.44 5.19 -8.73
CA ALA A 174 -4.59 5.99 -8.30
C ALA A 174 -4.97 5.74 -6.83
N CYS A 175 -4.89 4.50 -6.36
CA CYS A 175 -5.13 4.18 -4.95
C CYS A 175 -4.08 4.82 -4.03
N ASP A 176 -2.80 4.79 -4.44
CA ASP A 176 -1.71 5.48 -3.74
C ASP A 176 -1.93 6.99 -3.70
N ALA A 177 -2.32 7.58 -4.83
CA ALA A 177 -2.69 8.99 -4.94
C ALA A 177 -3.85 9.37 -4.00
N SER A 178 -4.91 8.57 -3.91
CA SER A 178 -6.02 8.79 -2.97
C SER A 178 -5.54 8.83 -1.53
N GLY A 179 -4.74 7.83 -1.14
CA GLY A 179 -4.19 7.76 0.20
C GLY A 179 -3.25 8.93 0.52
N LEU A 180 -2.47 9.40 -0.46
CA LEU A 180 -1.55 10.52 -0.28
C LEU A 180 -2.28 11.84 -0.05
N LEU A 181 -3.23 12.18 -0.93
CA LEU A 181 -4.01 13.42 -0.80
C LEU A 181 -4.78 13.46 0.53
N GLN A 182 -5.34 12.32 0.96
CA GLN A 182 -6.04 12.26 2.24
C GLN A 182 -5.10 12.49 3.45
N ARG A 183 -3.84 12.02 3.38
CA ARG A 183 -2.85 12.28 4.44
C ARG A 183 -2.53 13.77 4.56
N LEU A 184 -2.49 14.49 3.44
CA LEU A 184 -2.29 15.95 3.43
C LEU A 184 -3.47 16.67 4.08
N GLU A 185 -4.70 16.30 3.75
CA GLU A 185 -5.89 16.88 4.39
C GLU A 185 -5.98 16.54 5.89
N PHE A 186 -5.55 15.34 6.32
CA PHE A 186 -5.42 15.03 7.75
C PHE A 186 -4.38 15.89 8.47
N ASN A 187 -3.47 16.54 7.74
CA ASN A 187 -2.56 17.57 8.23
C ASN A 187 -3.10 19.00 8.01
N ASN A 188 -4.39 19.16 7.71
CA ASN A 188 -5.08 20.42 7.42
C ASN A 188 -4.54 21.16 6.20
N ILE A 189 -3.99 20.44 5.23
CA ILE A 189 -3.54 21.01 3.96
C ILE A 189 -4.69 20.94 2.94
N ASP A 190 -5.03 22.07 2.33
CA ASP A 190 -6.00 22.12 1.23
C ASP A 190 -5.35 21.60 -0.06
N VAL A 191 -5.76 20.40 -0.47
CA VAL A 191 -5.27 19.77 -1.70
C VAL A 191 -6.02 20.21 -2.96
N GLY A 192 -7.08 21.00 -2.83
CA GLY A 192 -7.87 21.55 -3.93
C GLY A 192 -8.77 20.54 -4.66
N GLN A 193 -10.04 20.92 -4.86
CA GLN A 193 -11.08 20.06 -5.46
C GLN A 193 -10.69 19.49 -6.83
N LYS A 194 -9.94 20.23 -7.64
CA LYS A 194 -9.53 19.78 -8.98
C LYS A 194 -8.73 18.47 -8.94
N ARG A 195 -7.88 18.25 -7.93
CA ARG A 195 -7.09 17.00 -7.82
C ARG A 195 -8.00 15.81 -7.53
N TRP A 196 -9.01 16.01 -6.68
CA TRP A 196 -10.03 15.00 -6.40
C TRP A 196 -10.95 14.70 -7.58
N ASP A 197 -11.38 15.72 -8.32
CA ASP A 197 -12.21 15.52 -9.51
C ASP A 197 -11.44 14.77 -10.61
N ASP A 198 -10.17 15.15 -10.85
CA ASP A 198 -9.30 14.47 -11.82
C ASP A 198 -9.09 12.98 -11.42
N LEU A 199 -8.84 12.71 -10.13
CA LEU A 199 -8.62 11.35 -9.62
C LEU A 199 -9.91 10.51 -9.62
N THR A 200 -11.03 11.09 -9.22
CA THR A 200 -12.36 10.48 -9.29
C THR A 200 -12.69 10.08 -10.73
N SER A 201 -12.49 10.99 -11.68
CA SER A 201 -12.73 10.73 -13.11
C SER A 201 -11.93 9.53 -13.62
N PHE A 202 -10.68 9.38 -13.16
CA PHE A 202 -9.85 8.23 -13.49
C PHE A 202 -10.33 6.92 -12.85
N ILE A 203 -10.83 6.97 -11.62
CA ILE A 203 -11.24 5.80 -10.84
C ILE A 203 -12.59 5.24 -11.27
N LEU A 204 -13.52 6.08 -11.74
CA LEU A 204 -14.90 5.69 -12.07
C LEU A 204 -15.02 4.47 -13.02
N PRO A 205 -14.23 4.33 -14.10
CA PRO A 205 -14.28 3.15 -14.94
C PRO A 205 -13.92 1.85 -14.22
N TYR A 206 -13.11 1.91 -13.16
CA TYR A 206 -12.66 0.75 -12.38
C TYR A 206 -13.67 0.32 -11.32
N THR A 207 -14.69 1.14 -10.98
CA THR A 207 -15.68 0.76 -9.96
C THR A 207 -16.54 -0.44 -10.41
N LYS A 208 -16.69 -0.63 -11.72
CA LYS A 208 -17.46 -1.70 -12.35
C LYS A 208 -16.60 -2.92 -12.62
N GLY A 209 -16.11 -3.59 -11.58
CA GLY A 209 -15.32 -4.80 -11.75
C GLY A 209 -14.86 -5.47 -10.47
N ASN A 210 -14.42 -6.72 -10.62
CA ASN A 210 -13.75 -7.45 -9.56
C ASN A 210 -12.30 -6.96 -9.45
N MET A 211 -11.97 -6.37 -8.31
CA MET A 211 -10.65 -5.78 -8.08
C MET A 211 -9.91 -6.46 -6.93
N TYR A 212 -8.63 -6.14 -6.85
CA TYR A 212 -7.81 -6.40 -5.68
C TYR A 212 -8.49 -5.80 -4.42
N PRO A 213 -8.75 -6.57 -3.34
CA PRO A 213 -9.55 -6.11 -2.20
C PRO A 213 -9.06 -4.80 -1.56
N PHE A 214 -7.74 -4.60 -1.50
CA PHE A 214 -7.14 -3.38 -0.95
C PHE A 214 -7.51 -2.09 -1.68
N ASN A 215 -7.86 -2.18 -2.97
CA ASN A 215 -8.17 -1.01 -3.77
C ASN A 215 -9.53 -0.41 -3.38
N TYR A 216 -10.49 -1.22 -2.90
CA TYR A 216 -11.85 -0.76 -2.61
C TYR A 216 -11.85 0.41 -1.62
N PRO A 217 -11.22 0.30 -0.43
CA PRO A 217 -11.12 1.43 0.49
C PRO A 217 -10.40 2.66 -0.07
N LEU A 218 -9.31 2.49 -0.83
CA LEU A 218 -8.54 3.62 -1.35
C LEU A 218 -9.28 4.35 -2.47
N MET A 219 -10.04 3.62 -3.27
CA MET A 219 -10.97 4.21 -4.25
C MET A 219 -12.10 4.96 -3.55
N SER A 220 -12.67 4.40 -2.46
CA SER A 220 -13.76 5.07 -1.75
C SER A 220 -13.34 6.41 -1.13
N ILE A 221 -12.06 6.57 -0.75
CA ILE A 221 -11.52 7.87 -0.33
C ILE A 221 -11.68 8.91 -1.44
N ALA A 222 -11.19 8.64 -2.66
CA ALA A 222 -11.33 9.58 -3.77
C ALA A 222 -12.80 9.81 -4.15
N LEU A 223 -13.61 8.75 -4.20
CA LEU A 223 -15.04 8.86 -4.53
C LEU A 223 -15.83 9.66 -3.48
N ALA A 224 -15.39 9.69 -2.22
CA ALA A 224 -16.00 10.52 -1.18
C ALA A 224 -15.76 12.01 -1.39
N HIS A 225 -14.63 12.36 -2.00
CA HIS A 225 -14.26 13.73 -2.38
C HIS A 225 -14.81 14.18 -3.72
N SER A 226 -15.53 13.30 -4.42
CA SER A 226 -16.17 13.61 -5.69
C SER A 226 -17.19 14.75 -5.55
N SER A 227 -17.12 15.72 -6.47
CA SER A 227 -18.16 16.76 -6.62
C SER A 227 -19.57 16.19 -6.87
N ASN A 228 -19.69 14.94 -7.34
CA ASN A 228 -20.95 14.22 -7.43
C ASN A 228 -21.10 13.25 -6.24
N PRO A 229 -21.99 13.51 -5.27
CA PRO A 229 -22.16 12.68 -4.07
C PRO A 229 -22.75 11.29 -4.38
N LYS A 230 -23.28 11.07 -5.59
CA LYS A 230 -23.78 9.76 -6.01
C LYS A 230 -22.66 8.76 -6.29
N HIS A 231 -21.42 9.21 -6.53
CA HIS A 231 -20.33 8.30 -6.91
C HIS A 231 -19.98 7.31 -5.79
N LEU A 232 -19.69 7.80 -4.58
CA LEU A 232 -19.45 6.92 -3.42
C LEU A 232 -20.68 6.06 -3.12
N ARG A 233 -21.88 6.66 -3.11
CA ARG A 233 -23.11 5.93 -2.83
C ARG A 233 -23.32 4.78 -3.80
N ASN A 234 -23.17 5.00 -5.10
CA ASN A 234 -23.31 3.95 -6.10
C ASN A 234 -22.23 2.87 -5.92
N PHE A 235 -21.00 3.24 -5.56
CA PHE A 235 -19.96 2.27 -5.29
C PHE A 235 -20.32 1.35 -4.11
N VAL A 236 -20.87 1.92 -3.03
CA VAL A 236 -21.36 1.19 -1.85
C VAL A 236 -22.60 0.36 -2.15
N ASP A 237 -23.61 0.95 -2.77
CA ASP A 237 -24.95 0.38 -2.94
C ASP A 237 -25.04 -0.58 -4.15
N LEU A 238 -24.25 -0.36 -5.20
CA LEU A 238 -24.43 -1.01 -6.50
C LEU A 238 -23.23 -1.78 -7.01
N ASP A 239 -21.99 -1.41 -6.71
CA ASP A 239 -20.83 -2.12 -7.27
C ASP A 239 -20.33 -3.19 -6.30
N ILE A 240 -20.32 -2.87 -5.01
CA ILE A 240 -19.96 -3.80 -3.93
C ILE A 240 -20.94 -4.98 -3.79
N ASN A 241 -22.24 -4.77 -4.03
CA ASN A 241 -23.24 -5.85 -3.92
C ASN A 241 -23.11 -6.92 -5.02
N PHE A 242 -22.36 -6.63 -6.09
CA PHE A 242 -22.01 -7.58 -7.15
C PHE A 242 -20.56 -8.06 -7.04
N ALA A 243 -19.90 -7.79 -5.91
CA ALA A 243 -18.57 -8.32 -5.60
C ALA A 243 -18.55 -9.86 -5.75
N PRO A 244 -17.37 -10.46 -5.96
CA PRO A 244 -17.26 -11.90 -6.18
C PRO A 244 -17.96 -12.68 -5.07
N ILE A 245 -18.70 -13.72 -5.45
CA ILE A 245 -19.40 -14.61 -4.52
C ILE A 245 -18.60 -15.88 -4.19
N CYS A 246 -17.42 -16.05 -4.80
CA CYS A 246 -16.59 -17.24 -4.64
C CYS A 246 -15.08 -16.92 -4.65
N GLY A 247 -14.28 -17.86 -4.11
CA GLY A 247 -12.84 -17.69 -3.91
C GLY A 247 -12.50 -16.93 -2.62
N GLU A 248 -11.25 -17.01 -2.18
CA GLU A 248 -10.80 -16.33 -0.95
C GLU A 248 -10.91 -14.79 -1.06
N THR A 249 -10.78 -14.28 -2.29
CA THR A 249 -10.89 -12.84 -2.58
C THR A 249 -12.30 -12.31 -2.25
N ALA A 250 -13.36 -13.06 -2.58
CA ALA A 250 -14.74 -12.73 -2.25
C ALA A 250 -14.95 -12.47 -0.76
N PHE A 251 -14.45 -13.39 0.05
CA PHE A 251 -14.54 -13.31 1.51
C PHE A 251 -13.82 -12.07 2.04
N CYS A 252 -12.60 -11.79 1.55
CA CYS A 252 -11.83 -10.63 1.99
C CYS A 252 -12.47 -9.29 1.56
N VAL A 253 -13.09 -9.25 0.37
CA VAL A 253 -13.90 -8.08 -0.04
C VAL A 253 -15.04 -7.91 0.95
N LYS A 254 -15.84 -8.97 1.15
CA LYS A 254 -17.06 -8.90 1.95
C LYS A 254 -16.83 -8.54 3.42
N GLU A 255 -15.89 -9.21 4.06
CA GLU A 255 -15.71 -9.15 5.52
C GLU A 255 -14.74 -8.05 5.96
N ILE A 256 -13.93 -7.50 5.04
CA ILE A 256 -12.88 -6.54 5.38
C ILE A 256 -12.98 -5.29 4.51
N SER A 257 -12.99 -5.42 3.19
CA SER A 257 -12.94 -4.25 2.30
C SER A 257 -14.23 -3.43 2.37
N ILE A 258 -15.40 -4.08 2.33
CA ILE A 258 -16.71 -3.39 2.40
C ILE A 258 -16.89 -2.66 3.73
N PRO A 259 -16.66 -3.27 4.92
CA PRO A 259 -16.80 -2.53 6.17
C PRO A 259 -15.83 -1.35 6.26
N ILE A 260 -14.61 -1.46 5.71
CA ILE A 260 -13.69 -0.32 5.65
C ILE A 260 -14.28 0.81 4.78
N VAL A 261 -14.81 0.48 3.60
CA VAL A 261 -15.49 1.46 2.73
C VAL A 261 -16.68 2.12 3.45
N GLN A 262 -17.49 1.36 4.16
CA GLN A 262 -18.60 1.88 4.97
C GLN A 262 -18.11 2.80 6.09
N GLY A 263 -17.02 2.43 6.77
CA GLY A 263 -16.39 3.28 7.78
C GLY A 263 -15.88 4.60 7.21
N ILE A 264 -15.30 4.58 6.01
CA ILE A 264 -14.85 5.79 5.29
C ILE A 264 -16.05 6.67 4.90
N ASP A 265 -17.13 6.10 4.37
CA ASP A 265 -18.35 6.84 4.05
C ASP A 265 -18.96 7.52 5.30
N GLU A 266 -19.02 6.82 6.43
CA GLU A 266 -19.47 7.41 7.70
C GLU A 266 -18.52 8.50 8.21
N PHE A 267 -17.21 8.40 7.97
CA PHE A 267 -16.25 9.46 8.31
C PHE A 267 -16.59 10.76 7.59
N PHE A 268 -16.82 10.71 6.27
CA PHE A 268 -17.13 11.89 5.47
C PHE A 268 -18.53 12.47 5.73
N LYS A 269 -19.42 11.67 6.33
CA LYS A 269 -20.71 12.14 6.87
C LYS A 269 -20.59 12.76 8.26
N ASN A 270 -19.38 12.89 8.81
CA ASN A 270 -19.09 13.30 10.19
C ASN A 270 -19.65 12.35 11.27
N ASN A 271 -20.02 11.12 10.91
CA ASN A 271 -20.50 10.10 11.83
C ASN A 271 -19.32 9.30 12.41
N TYR A 272 -18.45 9.99 13.14
CA TYR A 272 -17.18 9.44 13.60
C TYR A 272 -17.30 8.19 14.47
N VAL A 273 -18.37 8.08 15.26
CA VAL A 273 -18.67 6.89 16.07
C VAL A 273 -18.86 5.65 15.18
N LYS A 274 -19.70 5.76 14.14
CA LYS A 274 -19.95 4.64 13.21
C LYS A 274 -18.71 4.30 12.38
N CYS A 275 -17.97 5.31 11.92
CA CYS A 275 -16.68 5.10 11.26
C CYS A 275 -15.78 4.21 12.12
N PHE A 276 -15.67 4.53 13.41
CA PHE A 276 -14.85 3.79 14.36
C PHE A 276 -15.39 2.37 14.62
N ASP A 277 -16.71 2.20 14.72
CA ASP A 277 -17.35 0.89 14.91
C ASP A 277 -17.13 -0.05 13.72
N TYR A 278 -17.04 0.49 12.50
CA TYR A 278 -16.67 -0.29 11.32
C TYR A 278 -15.18 -0.66 11.28
N LEU A 279 -14.29 0.29 11.55
CA LEU A 279 -12.85 0.11 11.34
C LEU A 279 -12.15 -0.61 12.50
N TYR A 280 -12.49 -0.28 13.75
CA TYR A 280 -11.73 -0.72 14.92
C TYR A 280 -11.73 -2.24 15.15
N PRO A 281 -12.84 -2.98 14.94
CA PRO A 281 -12.83 -4.44 15.02
C PRO A 281 -11.92 -5.09 13.96
N LEU A 282 -11.70 -4.42 12.83
CA LEU A 282 -10.91 -4.94 11.73
C LEU A 282 -9.43 -4.61 11.80
N ARG A 283 -8.97 -3.72 12.69
CA ARG A 283 -7.61 -3.16 12.67
C ARG A 283 -6.47 -4.17 12.54
N TYR A 284 -6.60 -5.36 13.15
CA TYR A 284 -5.60 -6.43 13.04
C TYR A 284 -5.79 -7.36 11.83
N ASN A 285 -6.97 -7.32 11.22
CA ASN A 285 -7.34 -8.12 10.06
C ASN A 285 -7.15 -7.37 8.74
N ILE A 286 -6.90 -6.05 8.75
CA ILE A 286 -6.65 -5.24 7.53
C ILE A 286 -5.49 -5.83 6.72
N ILE A 287 -4.50 -6.45 7.35
CA ILE A 287 -3.40 -7.10 6.64
C ILE A 287 -3.89 -8.15 5.63
N ASN A 288 -5.03 -8.83 5.87
CA ASN A 288 -5.53 -9.91 5.02
C ASN A 288 -6.01 -9.45 3.64
N ILE A 289 -6.22 -8.15 3.43
CA ILE A 289 -6.48 -7.58 2.11
C ILE A 289 -5.20 -7.11 1.41
N GLY A 290 -4.04 -7.28 2.05
CA GLY A 290 -2.71 -6.90 1.57
C GLY A 290 -2.41 -5.41 1.76
N GLY A 291 -1.78 -4.79 0.76
CA GLY A 291 -1.11 -3.50 0.88
C GLY A 291 0.22 -3.63 1.63
N SER A 292 1.05 -2.61 1.59
CA SER A 292 2.21 -2.53 2.47
C SER A 292 1.83 -1.93 3.82
N ASN A 293 2.74 -2.05 4.77
CA ASN A 293 2.65 -1.40 6.06
C ASN A 293 2.39 0.11 5.95
N ALA A 294 3.16 0.81 5.13
CA ALA A 294 3.01 2.24 4.87
C ALA A 294 1.66 2.59 4.24
N GLN A 295 1.17 1.77 3.30
CA GLN A 295 -0.13 2.01 2.65
C GLN A 295 -1.28 1.85 3.66
N ARG A 296 -1.29 0.76 4.44
CA ARG A 296 -2.33 0.45 5.44
C ARG A 296 -2.48 1.51 6.54
N ASP A 297 -1.41 2.25 6.83
CA ASP A 297 -1.41 3.28 7.88
C ASP A 297 -2.53 4.32 7.73
N ILE A 298 -3.02 4.56 6.51
CA ILE A 298 -4.16 5.48 6.28
C ILE A 298 -5.39 5.08 7.09
N PHE A 299 -5.68 3.79 7.25
CA PHE A 299 -6.87 3.33 7.98
C PHE A 299 -6.71 3.56 9.48
N SER A 300 -5.49 3.45 10.00
CA SER A 300 -5.15 3.89 11.35
C SER A 300 -5.37 5.39 11.52
N GLN A 301 -4.97 6.20 10.52
CA GLN A 301 -5.21 7.65 10.54
C GLN A 301 -6.69 8.01 10.50
N PHE A 302 -7.52 7.30 9.72
CA PHE A 302 -8.98 7.46 9.76
C PHE A 302 -9.54 7.17 11.17
N MET A 303 -9.15 6.04 11.80
CA MET A 303 -9.58 5.74 13.18
C MET A 303 -9.13 6.81 14.17
N ILE A 304 -7.88 7.27 14.08
CA ILE A 304 -7.35 8.33 14.95
C ILE A 304 -8.14 9.63 14.80
N ASN A 305 -8.37 10.07 13.55
CA ASN A 305 -9.12 11.30 13.29
C ASN A 305 -10.59 11.17 13.70
N ALA A 306 -11.21 10.00 13.48
CA ALA A 306 -12.58 9.73 13.92
C ALA A 306 -12.67 9.80 15.45
N GLY A 307 -11.78 9.11 16.17
CA GLY A 307 -11.81 9.13 17.64
C GLY A 307 -11.51 10.50 18.23
N LYS A 308 -10.61 11.30 17.63
CA LYS A 308 -10.34 12.69 18.05
C LYS A 308 -11.58 13.59 17.92
N ASN A 309 -12.32 13.46 16.82
CA ASN A 309 -13.51 14.26 16.53
C ASN A 309 -14.80 13.69 17.15
N SER A 310 -14.75 12.50 17.74
CA SER A 310 -15.89 11.92 18.45
C SER A 310 -16.20 12.70 19.73
N GLU A 311 -17.47 12.90 20.04
CA GLU A 311 -17.92 13.49 21.30
C GLU A 311 -17.88 12.47 22.47
N ILE A 312 -17.75 11.18 22.17
CA ILE A 312 -17.82 10.10 23.16
C ILE A 312 -16.41 9.73 23.66
N SER A 313 -16.18 9.89 24.98
CA SER A 313 -14.87 9.69 25.62
C SER A 313 -14.24 8.32 25.36
N SER A 314 -15.03 7.23 25.31
CA SER A 314 -14.50 5.89 25.07
C SER A 314 -13.83 5.73 23.71
N TYR A 315 -14.28 6.46 22.68
CA TYR A 315 -13.66 6.44 21.34
C TYR A 315 -12.37 7.27 21.29
N LYS A 316 -12.28 8.36 22.08
CA LYS A 316 -11.03 9.10 22.27
C LYS A 316 -9.95 8.23 22.89
N GLU A 317 -10.29 7.43 23.91
CA GLU A 317 -9.35 6.49 24.52
C GLU A 317 -8.92 5.39 23.54
N LYS A 318 -9.86 4.80 22.78
CA LYS A 318 -9.51 3.84 21.73
C LYS A 318 -8.57 4.46 20.67
N ALA A 319 -8.78 5.70 20.26
CA ALA A 319 -7.86 6.37 19.33
C ALA A 319 -6.45 6.56 19.91
N LYS A 320 -6.30 6.81 21.21
CA LYS A 320 -4.98 6.84 21.86
C LYS A 320 -4.27 5.49 21.76
N ILE A 321 -5.00 4.39 21.95
CA ILE A 321 -4.47 3.03 21.76
C ILE A 321 -3.94 2.86 20.33
N ILE A 322 -4.68 3.30 19.31
CA ILE A 322 -4.20 3.23 17.91
C ILE A 322 -2.94 4.09 17.70
N VAL A 323 -2.84 5.25 18.33
CA VAL A 323 -1.61 6.07 18.28
C VAL A 323 -0.42 5.33 18.90
N GLU A 324 -0.63 4.64 20.03
CA GLU A 324 0.40 3.82 20.68
C GLU A 324 0.81 2.62 19.81
N GLU A 325 -0.16 1.88 19.26
CA GLU A 325 0.08 0.77 18.32
C GLU A 325 0.90 1.26 17.11
N ARG A 326 0.50 2.38 16.49
CA ARG A 326 1.22 3.00 15.36
C ARG A 326 2.66 3.40 15.72
N LYS A 327 2.87 3.97 16.92
CA LYS A 327 4.21 4.33 17.40
C LYS A 327 5.08 3.09 17.65
N LEU A 328 4.52 2.03 18.23
CA LEU A 328 5.26 0.79 18.48
C LEU A 328 5.69 0.15 17.16
N PHE A 329 4.81 0.21 16.16
CA PHE A 329 5.09 -0.30 14.83
C PHE A 329 6.25 0.43 14.14
N ASN A 330 6.32 1.76 14.22
CA ASN A 330 7.44 2.56 13.69
C ASN A 330 8.70 2.54 14.59
N ASN A 331 8.62 1.93 15.77
CA ASN A 331 9.72 1.85 16.75
C ASN A 331 10.10 0.41 17.08
N ILE A 332 9.75 -0.58 16.23
CA ILE A 332 10.23 -1.95 16.40
C ILE A 332 11.77 -1.87 16.43
N LYS A 333 12.31 -2.22 17.60
CA LYS A 333 13.56 -1.71 18.17
C LYS A 333 14.78 -1.81 17.24
N LYS A 334 15.57 -0.74 17.26
CA LYS A 334 16.96 -0.63 16.75
C LYS A 334 17.86 -1.79 17.18
#